data_AF-A0A369TEP6-F1
#
_entry.id   AF-A0A369TEP6-F1
#
_cell.length_a   1.000
_cell.length_b   1.000
_cell.length_c   1.000
_cell.angle_alpha   90.00
_cell.angle_beta   90.00
_cell.angle_gamma   90.00
#
_symmetry.space_group_name_H-M   'P 1'
#
loop_
_entity.id
_entity.type
_entity.pdbx_description
1 polymer ?
#
loop_
_entity_poly.entity_id
_entity_poly.type
_entity_poly.pdbx_seq_one_letter_code
_entity_poly.pdbx_strand_id
1 'polypeptide(L)'
;MASQPWHEAGPPYEIEPRGEESRLDEAVEVLGIADPTKRAEIRDQLRQAAAEFNHLVATDASGPRPKQINERLSRIEELAGELARALEGLDQYSAEALAFPGGVPSEAPTPDLAHMLHNLSLAAHRAAGEYPDRGGHARPFRWRWSHPKAQFVAICGWVFYDWRPNDISGTADGDFGQLVRTVYEFATGSGADDKGVGLGEYIKRAGAIFAMLRDVDAELDYWRGRLAIRVNSDRLGLGHDTGISETREELQRKIGNLLDRRSEIERQIAPIFGRPEWVDIDP
;
A
#
# COMPACT_ATOMS: atom_id res chain seq x y z
N MET A 1 4.28 29.90 22.68
CA MET A 1 5.22 28.82 22.35
C MET A 1 5.29 28.73 20.84
N ALA A 2 6.39 29.15 20.22
CA ALA A 2 6.55 29.07 18.77
C ALA A 2 6.64 27.58 18.37
N SER A 3 5.68 27.10 17.58
CA SER A 3 5.77 25.79 16.95
C SER A 3 6.99 25.80 16.04
N GLN A 4 7.95 24.91 16.26
CA GLN A 4 9.04 24.73 15.30
C GLN A 4 8.44 24.52 13.91
N PRO A 5 8.92 25.25 12.88
CA PRO A 5 8.56 24.96 11.51
C PRO A 5 8.92 23.49 11.25
N TRP A 6 8.08 22.80 10.49
CA TRP A 6 8.46 21.50 9.97
C TRP A 6 9.82 21.70 9.29
N HIS A 7 10.86 21.07 9.81
CA HIS A 7 11.98 20.75 8.94
C HIS A 7 11.32 19.98 7.81
N GLU A 8 11.40 20.53 6.59
CA GLU A 8 11.22 19.75 5.38
C GLU A 8 12.00 18.47 5.65
N ALA A 9 11.28 17.37 5.89
CA ALA A 9 11.91 16.07 5.87
C ALA A 9 12.65 16.08 4.53
N GLY A 10 13.97 15.87 4.56
CA GLY A 10 14.74 15.74 3.34
C GLY A 10 14.00 14.81 2.37
N PRO A 11 14.28 14.90 1.06
CA PRO A 11 13.53 14.16 0.04
C PRO A 11 13.22 12.74 0.54
N PRO A 12 11.99 12.22 0.37
CA PRO A 12 11.48 11.00 1.04
C PRO A 12 12.35 9.73 0.95
N TYR A 13 13.47 9.75 0.23
CA TYR A 13 14.09 8.59 -0.39
C TYR A 13 15.46 8.18 0.19
N GLU A 14 16.04 8.87 1.18
CA GLU A 14 17.41 8.55 1.63
C GLU A 14 17.50 8.21 3.12
N ILE A 15 16.60 7.34 3.62
CA ILE A 15 16.93 6.59 4.83
C ILE A 15 17.52 5.26 4.39
N GLU A 16 18.84 5.28 4.16
CA GLU A 16 19.58 4.10 3.74
C GLU A 16 19.38 2.95 4.74
N PRO A 17 19.23 1.71 4.25
CA PRO A 17 19.35 0.50 5.05
C PRO A 17 20.64 0.52 5.87
N ARG A 18 20.57 0.07 7.13
CA ARG A 18 21.69 0.15 8.08
C ARG A 18 22.48 -1.15 8.23
N GLY A 19 21.96 -2.24 7.68
CA GLY A 19 22.58 -3.56 7.75
C GLY A 19 23.58 -3.80 6.63
N GLU A 20 24.28 -4.93 6.73
CA GLU A 20 25.30 -5.32 5.76
C GLU A 20 24.68 -5.82 4.44
N GLU A 21 25.26 -5.43 3.31
CA GLU A 21 24.86 -5.88 1.97
C GLU A 21 24.87 -7.41 1.81
N SER A 22 25.68 -8.12 2.60
CA SER A 22 25.70 -9.60 2.69
C SER A 22 24.33 -10.19 3.05
N ARG A 23 23.50 -9.46 3.81
CA ARG A 23 22.14 -9.89 4.14
C ARG A 23 21.21 -9.90 2.93
N LEU A 24 21.38 -8.97 1.98
CA LEU A 24 20.62 -9.04 0.73
C LEU A 24 21.04 -10.26 -0.10
N ASP A 25 22.33 -10.59 -0.11
CA ASP A 25 22.82 -11.79 -0.79
C ASP A 25 22.22 -13.06 -0.18
N GLU A 26 22.23 -13.19 1.15
CA GLU A 26 21.58 -14.29 1.88
C GLU A 26 20.06 -14.36 1.60
N ALA A 27 19.38 -13.21 1.55
CA ALA A 27 17.95 -13.15 1.25
C ALA A 27 17.64 -13.65 -0.17
N VAL A 28 18.46 -13.29 -1.16
CA VAL A 28 18.34 -13.80 -2.54
C VAL A 28 18.66 -15.30 -2.60
N GLU A 29 19.58 -15.80 -1.79
CA GLU A 29 19.87 -17.23 -1.69
C GLU A 29 18.69 -18.06 -1.16
N VAL A 30 17.92 -17.53 -0.20
CA VAL A 30 16.68 -18.17 0.29
C VAL A 30 15.67 -18.41 -0.84
N LEU A 31 15.67 -17.56 -1.87
CA LEU A 31 14.80 -17.72 -3.04
C LEU A 31 15.30 -18.77 -4.04
N GLY A 32 16.53 -19.28 -3.89
CA GLY A 32 17.07 -20.37 -4.73
C GLY A 32 17.27 -20.01 -6.19
N ILE A 33 17.48 -18.74 -6.51
CA ILE A 33 17.49 -18.24 -7.90
C ILE A 33 18.86 -18.39 -8.53
N ALA A 34 18.92 -19.15 -9.62
CA ALA A 34 20.16 -19.43 -10.35
C ALA A 34 20.55 -18.35 -11.37
N ASP A 35 19.56 -17.64 -11.94
CA ASP A 35 19.78 -16.63 -12.98
C ASP A 35 20.36 -15.34 -12.37
N PRO A 36 21.57 -14.92 -12.76
CA PRO A 36 22.23 -13.74 -12.19
C PRO A 36 21.50 -12.43 -12.47
N THR A 37 20.82 -12.30 -13.61
CA THR A 37 20.05 -11.08 -13.94
C THR A 37 18.84 -10.96 -13.03
N LYS A 38 18.12 -12.08 -12.83
CA LYS A 38 16.97 -12.13 -11.91
C LYS A 38 17.38 -11.91 -10.46
N ARG A 39 18.54 -12.46 -10.05
CA ARG A 39 19.11 -12.18 -8.71
C ARG A 39 19.34 -10.69 -8.48
N ALA A 40 19.85 -9.97 -9.48
CA ALA A 40 20.10 -8.53 -9.37
C ALA A 40 18.79 -7.74 -9.24
N GLU A 41 17.79 -8.06 -10.06
CA GLU A 41 16.46 -7.42 -10.00
C GLU A 41 15.81 -7.57 -8.62
N ILE A 42 15.83 -8.78 -8.08
CA ILE A 42 15.22 -9.07 -6.77
C ILE A 42 16.00 -8.41 -5.65
N ARG A 43 17.34 -8.39 -5.75
CA ARG A 43 18.16 -7.66 -4.81
C ARG A 43 17.72 -6.20 -4.73
N ASP A 44 17.44 -5.57 -5.87
CA ASP A 44 16.97 -4.19 -5.93
C ASP A 44 15.56 -4.03 -5.34
N GLN A 45 14.64 -4.96 -5.63
CA GLN A 45 13.30 -4.98 -5.01
C GLN A 45 13.37 -5.11 -3.48
N LEU A 46 14.22 -6.00 -2.96
CA LEU A 46 14.40 -6.19 -1.52
C LEU A 46 15.09 -4.98 -0.87
N ARG A 47 16.03 -4.33 -1.57
CA ARG A 47 16.64 -3.07 -1.13
C ARG A 47 15.60 -1.96 -1.04
N GLN A 48 14.74 -1.84 -2.05
CA GLN A 48 13.64 -0.88 -2.06
C GLN A 48 12.66 -1.14 -0.92
N ALA A 49 12.29 -2.40 -0.67
CA ALA A 49 11.44 -2.78 0.46
C ALA A 49 12.04 -2.35 1.82
N ALA A 50 13.36 -2.53 2.00
CA ALA A 50 14.08 -2.13 3.20
C ALA A 50 14.12 -0.59 3.38
N ALA A 51 14.39 0.16 2.29
CA ALA A 51 14.36 1.62 2.30
C ALA A 51 12.97 2.17 2.60
N GLU A 52 11.92 1.59 1.98
CA GLU A 52 10.53 1.98 2.23
C GLU A 52 10.13 1.69 3.68
N PHE A 53 10.52 0.54 4.24
CA PHE A 53 10.31 0.26 5.66
C PHE A 53 10.94 1.30 6.58
N ASN A 54 12.21 1.66 6.34
CA ASN A 54 12.90 2.67 7.13
C ASN A 54 12.23 4.05 7.01
N HIS A 55 11.79 4.41 5.80
CA HIS A 55 11.00 5.63 5.57
C HIS A 55 9.69 5.62 6.38
N LEU A 56 8.95 4.51 6.34
CA LEU A 56 7.70 4.36 7.09
C LEU A 56 7.92 4.40 8.60
N VAL A 57 9.01 3.81 9.12
CA VAL A 57 9.36 3.88 10.53
C VAL A 57 9.72 5.30 10.94
N ALA A 58 10.49 6.02 10.12
CA ALA A 58 10.84 7.42 10.39
C ALA A 58 9.63 8.34 10.31
N THR A 59 8.72 8.09 9.37
CA THR A 59 7.46 8.83 9.23
C THR A 59 6.50 8.51 10.38
N ASP A 60 6.39 7.24 10.81
CA ASP A 60 5.63 6.88 12.01
C ASP A 60 6.23 7.61 13.21
N ALA A 61 7.56 7.68 13.35
CA ALA A 61 8.25 8.31 14.48
C ALA A 61 8.15 9.84 14.52
N SER A 62 8.25 10.51 13.37
CA SER A 62 8.26 11.98 13.24
C SER A 62 6.88 12.59 12.94
N GLY A 63 5.92 11.77 12.52
CA GLY A 63 4.59 12.22 12.12
C GLY A 63 3.78 12.89 13.24
N PRO A 64 2.93 13.88 12.91
CA PRO A 64 2.08 14.56 13.88
C PRO A 64 1.10 13.58 14.52
N ARG A 65 0.88 13.72 15.83
CA ARG A 65 -0.11 12.92 16.56
C ARG A 65 -1.53 13.29 16.12
N PRO A 66 -2.54 12.40 16.26
CA PRO A 66 -3.89 12.72 15.79
C PRO A 66 -4.44 13.98 16.44
N LYS A 67 -4.17 14.17 17.74
CA LYS A 67 -4.49 15.42 18.43
C LYS A 67 -3.91 16.66 17.75
N GLN A 68 -2.64 16.62 17.32
CA GLN A 68 -2.01 17.74 16.62
C GLN A 68 -2.59 17.95 15.22
N ILE A 69 -2.96 16.87 14.54
CA ILE A 69 -3.67 16.94 13.26
C ILE A 69 -5.04 17.60 13.46
N ASN A 70 -5.82 17.13 14.42
CA ASN A 70 -7.14 17.67 14.74
C ASN A 70 -7.08 19.14 15.19
N GLU A 71 -6.15 19.50 16.08
CA GLU A 71 -5.93 20.89 16.48
C GLU A 71 -5.64 21.79 15.27
N ARG A 72 -4.82 21.32 14.33
CA ARG A 72 -4.51 22.05 13.09
C ARG A 72 -5.71 22.12 12.14
N LEU A 73 -6.44 21.02 11.96
CA LEU A 73 -7.63 20.98 11.10
C LEU A 73 -8.74 21.87 11.65
N SER A 74 -9.00 21.83 12.96
CA SER A 74 -9.93 22.75 13.62
C SER A 74 -9.49 24.21 13.47
N ARG A 75 -8.18 24.49 13.52
CA ARG A 75 -7.68 25.84 13.29
C ARG A 75 -7.86 26.29 11.84
N ILE A 76 -7.68 25.40 10.87
CA ILE A 76 -7.96 25.68 9.45
C ILE A 76 -9.46 25.92 9.25
N GLU A 77 -10.30 25.07 9.83
CA GLU A 77 -11.77 25.21 9.80
C GLU A 77 -12.22 26.58 10.31
N GLU A 78 -11.73 26.97 11.50
CA GLU A 78 -12.03 28.24 12.15
C GLU A 78 -11.56 29.43 11.30
N LEU A 79 -10.27 29.47 10.92
CA LEU A 79 -9.70 30.59 10.16
C LEU A 79 -10.32 30.74 8.77
N ALA A 80 -10.56 29.63 8.06
CA ALA A 80 -11.19 29.65 6.75
C ALA A 80 -12.65 30.12 6.85
N GLY A 81 -13.39 29.69 7.89
CA GLY A 81 -14.76 30.12 8.14
C GLY A 81 -14.87 31.58 8.61
N GLU A 82 -13.91 32.07 9.38
CA GLU A 82 -13.80 33.50 9.74
C GLU A 82 -13.52 34.36 8.51
N LEU A 83 -12.55 33.96 7.68
CA LEU A 83 -12.18 34.71 6.49
C LEU A 83 -13.31 34.71 5.44
N ALA A 84 -14.00 33.58 5.25
CA ALA A 84 -15.17 33.50 4.36
C ALA A 84 -16.27 34.50 4.79
N ARG A 85 -16.63 34.50 6.08
CA ARG A 85 -17.63 35.44 6.63
C ARG A 85 -17.18 36.89 6.53
N ALA A 86 -15.89 37.16 6.72
CA ALA A 86 -15.35 38.51 6.56
C ALA A 86 -15.47 38.99 5.10
N LEU A 87 -15.18 38.12 4.12
CA LEU A 87 -15.31 38.42 2.69
C LEU A 87 -16.76 38.64 2.26
N GLU A 88 -17.71 37.86 2.78
CA GLU A 88 -19.16 38.07 2.53
C GLU A 88 -19.64 39.44 3.04
N GLY A 89 -18.98 39.99 4.07
CA GLY A 89 -19.29 41.30 4.62
C GLY A 89 -18.66 42.48 3.87
N LEU A 90 -17.79 42.22 2.89
CA LEU A 90 -17.17 43.26 2.07
C LEU A 90 -18.06 43.64 0.89
N ASP A 91 -17.95 44.90 0.46
CA ASP A 91 -18.48 45.29 -0.83
C ASP A 91 -17.70 44.61 -1.97
N GLN A 92 -18.35 44.48 -3.13
CA GLN A 92 -17.80 43.76 -4.28
C GLN A 92 -16.43 44.30 -4.71
N TYR A 93 -16.22 45.62 -4.66
CA TYR A 93 -14.95 46.23 -5.06
C TYR A 93 -13.82 45.85 -4.09
N SER A 94 -14.09 45.88 -2.78
CA SER A 94 -13.12 45.45 -1.76
C SER A 94 -12.81 43.95 -1.84
N ALA A 95 -13.81 43.11 -2.11
CA ALA A 95 -13.62 41.67 -2.30
C ALA A 95 -12.77 41.36 -3.55
N GLU A 96 -13.03 42.04 -4.66
CA GLU A 96 -12.27 41.90 -5.91
C GLU A 96 -10.81 42.36 -5.77
N ALA A 97 -10.58 43.46 -5.04
CA ALA A 97 -9.23 43.97 -4.77
C ALA A 97 -8.38 42.99 -3.93
N LEU A 98 -9.01 42.21 -3.03
CA LEU A 98 -8.34 41.18 -2.23
C LEU A 98 -8.06 39.91 -3.03
N ALA A 99 -8.97 39.51 -3.93
CA ALA A 99 -8.77 38.35 -4.78
C ALA A 99 -7.63 38.56 -5.80
N PHE A 100 -7.41 39.81 -6.24
CA PHE A 100 -6.40 40.16 -7.24
C PHE A 100 -5.55 41.37 -6.79
N PRO A 101 -4.52 41.16 -5.93
CA PRO A 101 -3.59 42.21 -5.56
C PRO A 101 -2.72 42.60 -6.77
N GLY A 102 -3.21 43.54 -7.58
CA GLY A 102 -2.62 43.91 -8.87
C GLY A 102 -3.65 44.35 -9.93
N GLY A 103 -4.94 44.18 -9.66
CA GLY A 103 -6.04 44.52 -10.58
C GLY A 103 -6.64 43.28 -11.24
N VAL A 104 -7.94 43.36 -11.55
CA VAL A 104 -8.71 42.26 -12.14
C VAL A 104 -8.40 42.17 -13.64
N PRO A 105 -7.98 41.02 -14.20
CA PRO A 105 -7.96 40.83 -15.64
C PRO A 105 -9.40 40.94 -16.17
N SER A 106 -9.63 41.85 -17.13
CA SER A 106 -10.94 42.25 -17.68
C SER A 106 -11.88 41.12 -18.12
N GLU A 107 -11.43 39.87 -18.20
CA GLU A 107 -12.17 38.73 -18.77
C GLU A 107 -12.08 37.44 -17.93
N ALA A 108 -11.43 37.45 -16.77
CA ALA A 108 -11.34 36.25 -15.93
C ALA A 108 -12.56 36.14 -15.00
N PRO A 109 -13.26 34.99 -14.94
CA PRO A 109 -14.28 34.79 -13.90
C PRO A 109 -13.60 34.90 -12.54
N THR A 110 -14.09 35.82 -11.71
CA THR A 110 -13.65 35.99 -10.33
C THR A 110 -13.91 34.68 -9.59
N PRO A 111 -12.89 33.96 -9.10
CA PRO A 111 -13.13 32.84 -8.21
C PRO A 111 -13.85 33.37 -6.96
N ASP A 112 -15.00 32.79 -6.64
CA ASP A 112 -15.73 33.12 -5.41
C ASP A 112 -14.90 32.63 -4.21
N LEU A 113 -14.01 33.51 -3.74
CA LEU A 113 -13.05 33.24 -2.69
C LEU A 113 -13.75 32.89 -1.37
N ALA A 114 -14.90 33.50 -1.09
CA ALA A 114 -15.70 33.17 0.08
C ALA A 114 -16.22 31.73 -0.02
N HIS A 115 -16.74 31.33 -1.18
CA HIS A 115 -17.18 29.96 -1.42
C HIS A 115 -16.03 28.93 -1.33
N MET A 116 -14.84 29.25 -1.86
CA MET A 116 -13.66 28.37 -1.77
C MET A 116 -13.21 28.18 -0.32
N LEU A 117 -13.16 29.26 0.48
CA LEU A 117 -12.80 29.20 1.89
C LEU A 117 -13.85 28.47 2.73
N HIS A 118 -15.13 28.64 2.42
CA HIS A 118 -16.20 27.86 3.02
C HIS A 118 -16.03 26.36 2.74
N ASN A 119 -15.73 25.99 1.48
CA ASN A 119 -15.47 24.60 1.11
C ASN A 119 -14.23 24.03 1.80
N LEU A 120 -13.17 24.83 1.98
CA LEU A 120 -11.98 24.45 2.74
C LEU A 120 -12.33 24.19 4.22
N SER A 121 -13.15 25.05 4.82
CA SER A 121 -13.62 24.87 6.20
C SER A 121 -14.38 23.55 6.36
N LEU A 122 -15.35 23.28 5.46
CA LEU A 122 -16.10 22.01 5.45
C LEU A 122 -15.21 20.78 5.18
N ALA A 123 -14.18 20.90 4.35
CA ALA A 123 -13.23 19.82 4.10
C ALA A 123 -12.37 19.52 5.33
N ALA A 124 -11.87 20.57 6.01
CA ALA A 124 -11.11 20.44 7.24
C ALA A 124 -11.92 19.79 8.36
N HIS A 125 -13.19 20.20 8.50
CA HIS A 125 -14.14 19.59 9.44
C HIS A 125 -14.34 18.09 9.20
N ARG A 126 -14.60 17.71 7.93
CA ARG A 126 -14.75 16.30 7.53
C ARG A 126 -13.48 15.49 7.81
N ALA A 127 -12.32 16.03 7.45
CA ALA A 127 -11.03 15.39 7.68
C ALA A 127 -10.75 15.19 9.18
N ALA A 128 -11.15 16.12 10.06
CA ALA A 128 -10.98 15.95 11.51
C ALA A 128 -11.78 14.75 12.05
N GLY A 129 -12.93 14.43 11.46
CA GLY A 129 -13.71 13.23 11.76
C GLY A 129 -13.01 11.92 11.38
N GLU A 130 -12.10 11.95 10.41
CA GLU A 130 -11.32 10.78 9.97
C GLU A 130 -10.13 10.47 10.90
N TYR A 131 -9.75 11.38 11.80
CA TYR A 131 -8.65 11.18 12.74
C TYR A 131 -9.16 11.14 14.20
N PRO A 132 -9.99 10.15 14.59
CA PRO A 132 -10.57 10.12 15.93
C PRO A 132 -9.47 10.03 17.01
N ASP A 133 -9.45 11.00 17.92
CA ASP A 133 -8.56 10.96 19.10
C ASP A 133 -9.08 9.92 20.09
N ARG A 134 -8.64 8.67 19.92
CA ARG A 134 -8.99 7.53 20.79
C ARG A 134 -8.12 7.44 22.06
N GLY A 135 -7.66 8.58 22.60
CA GLY A 135 -6.89 8.60 23.86
C GLY A 135 -5.38 8.55 23.68
N GLY A 136 -4.83 9.26 22.69
CA GLY A 136 -3.46 9.77 22.76
C GLY A 136 -2.28 8.86 22.33
N HIS A 137 -2.50 7.58 21.98
CA HIS A 137 -1.39 6.69 21.58
C HIS A 137 -1.44 6.14 20.15
N ALA A 138 -2.60 6.16 19.49
CA ALA A 138 -2.67 5.73 18.10
C ALA A 138 -2.07 6.81 17.20
N ARG A 139 -1.00 6.50 16.44
CA ARG A 139 -0.49 7.43 15.43
C ARG A 139 -1.39 7.37 14.19
N PRO A 140 -1.74 8.51 13.57
CA PRO A 140 -2.72 8.55 12.49
C PRO A 140 -2.23 7.84 11.24
N PHE A 141 -0.90 7.73 11.06
CA PHE A 141 -0.27 6.96 10.00
C PHE A 141 -0.67 5.46 10.04
N ARG A 142 -0.83 4.89 11.24
CA ARG A 142 -1.25 3.50 11.44
C ARG A 142 -2.70 3.22 11.04
N TRP A 143 -3.53 4.26 10.95
CA TRP A 143 -4.95 4.12 10.62
C TRP A 143 -5.19 4.04 9.11
N ARG A 144 -4.35 4.72 8.31
CA ARG A 144 -4.49 4.77 6.85
C ARG A 144 -3.56 3.80 6.10
N TRP A 145 -2.38 3.48 6.63
CA TRP A 145 -1.33 2.76 5.91
C TRP A 145 -0.86 1.45 6.55
N SER A 146 -1.66 0.86 7.45
CA SER A 146 -1.26 -0.33 8.24
C SER A 146 0.02 -0.10 9.07
N HIS A 147 0.50 -1.10 9.80
CA HIS A 147 1.72 -0.98 10.61
C HIS A 147 2.95 -1.11 9.69
N PRO A 148 4.06 -0.33 9.84
CA PRO A 148 5.21 -0.41 8.93
C PRO A 148 5.75 -1.84 8.74
N LYS A 149 5.78 -2.62 9.82
CA LYS A 149 6.15 -4.04 9.78
C LYS A 149 5.20 -4.90 8.95
N ALA A 150 3.90 -4.61 8.96
CA ALA A 150 2.92 -5.33 8.16
C ALA A 150 3.22 -5.09 6.68
N GLN A 151 3.28 -3.83 6.25
CA GLN A 151 3.61 -3.44 4.87
C GLN A 151 4.93 -4.07 4.41
N PHE A 152 5.98 -3.98 5.24
CA PHE A 152 7.27 -4.62 4.96
C PHE A 152 7.15 -6.13 4.72
N VAL A 153 6.46 -6.86 5.60
CA VAL A 153 6.25 -8.31 5.44
C VAL A 153 5.47 -8.63 4.17
N ALA A 154 4.53 -7.79 3.77
CA ALA A 154 3.75 -7.99 2.56
C ALA A 154 4.55 -7.81 1.29
N ILE A 155 5.40 -6.78 1.24
CA ILE A 155 6.29 -6.53 0.11
C ILE A 155 7.21 -7.74 -0.08
N CYS A 156 7.85 -8.19 1.01
CA CYS A 156 8.64 -9.43 0.99
C CYS A 156 7.78 -10.65 0.61
N GLY A 157 6.50 -10.67 0.99
CA GLY A 157 5.55 -11.72 0.65
C GLY A 157 5.24 -11.79 -0.83
N TRP A 158 5.05 -10.64 -1.50
CA TRP A 158 4.88 -10.58 -2.95
C TRP A 158 6.12 -11.05 -3.69
N VAL A 159 7.30 -10.53 -3.32
CA VAL A 159 8.57 -11.00 -3.89
C VAL A 159 8.71 -12.52 -3.70
N PHE A 160 8.44 -13.05 -2.50
CA PHE A 160 8.52 -14.49 -2.27
C PHE A 160 7.48 -15.27 -3.10
N TYR A 161 6.26 -14.76 -3.21
CA TYR A 161 5.17 -15.38 -3.95
C TYR A 161 5.47 -15.50 -5.45
N ASP A 162 6.06 -14.48 -6.06
CA ASP A 162 6.37 -14.48 -7.49
C ASP A 162 7.43 -15.54 -7.86
N TRP A 163 8.31 -15.90 -6.91
CA TRP A 163 9.41 -16.84 -7.15
C TRP A 163 9.16 -18.25 -6.62
N ARG A 164 8.58 -18.36 -5.42
CA ARG A 164 8.35 -19.63 -4.72
C ARG A 164 6.92 -19.69 -4.18
N PRO A 165 5.89 -19.57 -5.05
CA PRO A 165 4.49 -19.53 -4.60
C PRO A 165 4.10 -20.81 -3.85
N ASN A 166 4.71 -21.95 -4.18
CA ASN A 166 4.41 -23.24 -3.54
C ASN A 166 5.00 -23.39 -2.13
N ASP A 167 6.04 -22.63 -1.81
CA ASP A 167 6.78 -22.76 -0.55
C ASP A 167 6.33 -21.74 0.51
N ILE A 168 5.42 -20.83 0.13
CA ILE A 168 4.84 -19.90 1.09
C ILE A 168 3.89 -20.64 2.02
N SER A 169 4.18 -20.60 3.30
CA SER A 169 3.36 -21.22 4.33
C SER A 169 3.02 -20.22 5.42
N GLY A 170 1.91 -20.43 6.12
CA GLY A 170 1.53 -19.65 7.31
C GLY A 170 2.42 -19.92 8.53
N THR A 171 3.62 -20.45 8.35
CA THR A 171 4.57 -20.71 9.43
C THR A 171 5.63 -19.61 9.47
N ALA A 172 5.99 -19.16 10.68
CA ALA A 172 6.98 -18.10 10.83
C ALA A 172 8.41 -18.59 10.55
N ASP A 173 8.65 -19.91 10.57
CA ASP A 173 10.00 -20.49 10.57
C ASP A 173 10.38 -21.12 9.23
N GLY A 174 9.52 -21.02 8.21
CA GLY A 174 9.86 -21.42 6.85
C GLY A 174 10.67 -20.38 6.09
N ASP A 175 11.04 -20.72 4.86
CA ASP A 175 11.86 -19.89 3.95
C ASP A 175 11.33 -18.46 3.81
N PHE A 176 10.01 -18.28 3.72
CA PHE A 176 9.40 -16.95 3.70
C PHE A 176 9.72 -16.14 4.97
N GLY A 177 9.60 -16.76 6.14
CA GLY A 177 9.94 -16.10 7.40
C GLY A 177 11.44 -15.84 7.55
N GLN A 178 12.29 -16.70 6.99
CA GLN A 178 13.73 -16.46 6.91
C GLN A 178 14.03 -15.26 6.02
N LEU A 179 13.46 -15.20 4.81
CA LEU A 179 13.59 -14.05 3.90
C LEU A 179 13.24 -12.74 4.62
N VAL A 180 12.06 -12.68 5.23
CA VAL A 180 11.58 -11.46 5.92
C VAL A 180 12.54 -11.04 7.04
N ARG A 181 13.03 -11.98 7.85
CA ARG A 181 13.98 -11.66 8.93
C ARG A 181 15.31 -11.17 8.37
N THR A 182 15.86 -11.83 7.35
CA THR A 182 17.13 -11.42 6.74
C THR A 182 17.04 -10.02 6.12
N VAL A 183 15.97 -9.72 5.39
CA VAL A 183 15.75 -8.38 4.81
C VAL A 183 15.50 -7.34 5.91
N TYR A 184 14.88 -7.72 7.02
CA TYR A 184 14.70 -6.82 8.17
C TYR A 184 16.05 -6.47 8.84
N GLU A 185 16.94 -7.46 8.97
CA GLU A 185 18.29 -7.22 9.46
C GLU A 185 19.08 -6.30 8.55
N PHE A 186 18.93 -6.47 7.23
CA PHE A 186 19.46 -5.53 6.26
C PHE A 186 18.89 -4.11 6.44
N ALA A 187 17.56 -3.97 6.59
CA ALA A 187 16.93 -2.68 6.74
C ALA A 187 17.40 -1.95 8.01
N THR A 188 17.44 -2.66 9.15
CA THR A 188 17.61 -2.05 10.46
C THR A 188 19.03 -2.10 11.03
N GLY A 189 19.90 -2.95 10.48
CA GLY A 189 21.23 -3.26 11.05
C GLY A 189 21.15 -3.98 12.40
N SER A 190 19.97 -4.44 12.81
CA SER A 190 19.75 -5.14 14.07
C SER A 190 19.21 -6.53 13.77
N GLY A 191 19.78 -7.55 14.41
CA GLY A 191 19.27 -8.91 14.36
C GLY A 191 17.77 -8.95 14.67
N ALA A 192 17.01 -9.70 13.90
CA ALA A 192 15.69 -10.10 14.38
C ALA A 192 15.95 -11.08 15.52
N ASP A 193 15.62 -10.73 16.76
CA ASP A 193 15.84 -11.63 17.91
C ASP A 193 15.22 -13.02 17.67
N ASP A 194 15.71 -14.06 18.36
CA ASP A 194 15.24 -15.46 18.22
C ASP A 194 13.71 -15.62 18.44
N LYS A 195 13.03 -14.59 18.98
CA LYS A 195 11.58 -14.52 19.18
C LYS A 195 10.82 -13.71 18.11
N GLY A 196 11.55 -13.15 17.14
CA GLY A 196 11.06 -12.29 16.07
C GLY A 196 10.63 -10.93 16.60
N VAL A 197 11.22 -9.86 16.08
CA VAL A 197 10.93 -8.45 16.40
C VAL A 197 9.48 -8.10 16.06
N GLY A 198 8.49 -8.59 16.79
CA GLY A 198 7.05 -8.48 16.49
C GLY A 198 6.65 -8.87 15.05
N LEU A 199 7.53 -9.52 14.28
CA LEU A 199 7.30 -9.86 12.86
C LEU A 199 6.52 -11.17 12.71
N GLY A 200 6.65 -12.09 13.68
CA GLY A 200 6.11 -13.45 13.56
C GLY A 200 4.60 -13.51 13.31
N GLU A 201 3.81 -12.63 13.94
CA GLU A 201 2.37 -12.57 13.69
C GLU A 201 2.05 -12.07 12.28
N TYR A 202 2.77 -11.06 11.79
CA TYR A 202 2.61 -10.56 10.42
C TYR A 202 3.04 -11.59 9.39
N ILE A 203 4.14 -12.31 9.63
CA ILE A 203 4.62 -13.40 8.75
C ILE A 203 3.56 -14.50 8.67
N LYS A 204 3.02 -14.96 9.81
CA LYS A 204 1.96 -15.99 9.83
C LYS A 204 0.72 -15.54 9.07
N ARG A 205 0.29 -14.29 9.29
CA ARG A 205 -0.91 -13.73 8.64
C ARG A 205 -0.70 -13.57 7.14
N ALA A 206 0.42 -12.98 6.72
CA ALA A 206 0.77 -12.83 5.31
C ALA A 206 0.89 -14.21 4.64
N GLY A 207 1.64 -15.13 5.23
CA GLY A 207 1.83 -16.48 4.71
C GLY A 207 0.52 -17.25 4.54
N ALA A 208 -0.44 -17.09 5.47
CA ALA A 208 -1.78 -17.67 5.32
C ALA A 208 -2.55 -17.08 4.14
N ILE A 209 -2.47 -15.76 3.94
CA ILE A 209 -3.15 -15.08 2.83
C ILE A 209 -2.52 -15.47 1.48
N PHE A 210 -1.19 -15.49 1.37
CA PHE A 210 -0.51 -15.91 0.16
C PHE A 210 -0.73 -17.40 -0.15
N ALA A 211 -0.88 -18.26 0.87
CA ALA A 211 -1.30 -19.64 0.66
C ALA A 211 -2.72 -19.72 0.05
N MET A 212 -3.66 -18.86 0.49
CA MET A 212 -4.98 -18.78 -0.14
C MET A 212 -4.90 -18.29 -1.59
N LEU A 213 -4.04 -17.31 -1.90
CA LEU A 213 -3.79 -16.86 -3.27
C LEU A 213 -3.25 -17.99 -4.13
N ARG A 214 -2.23 -18.71 -3.65
CA ARG A 214 -1.65 -19.87 -4.34
C ARG A 214 -2.72 -20.90 -4.68
N ASP A 215 -3.56 -21.25 -3.72
CA ASP A 215 -4.60 -22.27 -3.91
C ASP A 215 -5.62 -21.82 -4.97
N VAL A 216 -5.98 -20.54 -4.99
CA VAL A 216 -6.86 -19.97 -6.01
C VAL A 216 -6.19 -19.92 -7.39
N ASP A 217 -4.92 -19.53 -7.47
CA ASP A 217 -4.18 -19.46 -8.73
C ASP A 217 -3.97 -20.86 -9.33
N ALA A 218 -3.66 -21.87 -8.51
CA ALA A 218 -3.58 -23.27 -8.94
C ALA A 218 -4.93 -23.79 -9.46
N GLU A 219 -6.03 -23.40 -8.82
CA GLU A 219 -7.38 -23.75 -9.27
C GLU A 219 -7.73 -23.02 -10.60
N LEU A 220 -7.35 -21.75 -10.74
CA LEU A 220 -7.51 -20.98 -11.98
C LEU A 220 -6.78 -21.63 -13.15
N ASP A 221 -5.52 -22.01 -12.95
CA ASP A 221 -4.70 -22.67 -13.98
C ASP A 221 -5.32 -24.01 -14.41
N TYR A 222 -5.80 -24.80 -13.44
CA TYR A 222 -6.52 -26.03 -13.71
C TYR A 222 -7.75 -25.80 -14.61
N TRP A 223 -8.61 -24.85 -14.25
CA TRP A 223 -9.84 -24.58 -15.02
C TRP A 223 -9.55 -23.91 -16.37
N ARG A 224 -8.54 -23.05 -16.46
CA ARG A 224 -8.07 -22.47 -17.74
C ARG A 224 -7.54 -23.53 -18.69
N GLY A 225 -6.77 -24.49 -18.18
CA GLY A 225 -6.30 -25.65 -18.96
C GLY A 225 -7.46 -26.46 -19.54
N ARG A 226 -8.48 -26.76 -18.72
CA ARG A 226 -9.70 -27.45 -19.18
C ARG A 226 -10.48 -26.64 -20.22
N LEU A 227 -10.62 -25.34 -20.01
CA LEU A 227 -11.29 -24.46 -20.99
C LEU A 227 -10.54 -24.45 -22.33
N ALA A 228 -9.20 -24.40 -22.31
CA ALA A 228 -8.39 -24.44 -23.52
C ALA A 228 -8.58 -25.76 -24.28
N ILE A 229 -8.58 -26.90 -23.59
CA ILE A 229 -8.85 -28.22 -24.20
C ILE A 229 -10.26 -28.24 -24.81
N ARG A 230 -11.27 -27.71 -24.09
CA ARG A 230 -12.65 -27.67 -24.58
C ARG A 230 -12.78 -26.82 -25.84
N VAL A 231 -12.24 -25.61 -25.82
CA VAL A 231 -12.25 -24.69 -26.98
C VAL A 231 -11.57 -25.31 -28.20
N ASN A 232 -10.42 -25.97 -28.01
CA ASN A 232 -9.72 -26.66 -29.08
C ASN A 232 -10.51 -27.83 -29.65
N SER A 233 -11.20 -28.59 -28.79
CA SER A 233 -11.97 -29.77 -29.20
C SER A 233 -13.25 -29.38 -29.94
N ASP A 234 -13.94 -28.33 -29.48
CA ASP A 234 -15.07 -27.73 -30.18
C ASP A 234 -14.63 -27.23 -31.58
N ARG A 235 -13.43 -26.61 -31.69
CA ARG A 235 -12.86 -26.15 -32.96
C ARG A 235 -12.52 -27.28 -33.93
N LEU A 236 -12.07 -28.42 -33.42
CA LEU A 236 -11.71 -29.59 -34.22
C LEU A 236 -12.90 -30.50 -34.53
N GLY A 237 -14.10 -30.18 -34.03
CA GLY A 237 -15.30 -31.02 -34.20
C GLY A 237 -15.22 -32.37 -33.47
N LEU A 238 -14.35 -32.49 -32.45
CA LEU A 238 -14.09 -33.73 -31.72
C LEU A 238 -15.19 -34.07 -30.69
N GLY A 239 -16.23 -33.23 -30.56
CA GLY A 239 -17.37 -33.49 -29.67
C GLY A 239 -16.99 -33.63 -28.20
N HIS A 240 -17.77 -34.39 -27.43
CA HIS A 240 -17.58 -34.61 -25.99
C HIS A 240 -16.47 -35.61 -25.64
N ASP A 241 -15.63 -36.02 -26.59
CA ASP A 241 -14.65 -37.10 -26.41
C ASP A 241 -13.37 -36.67 -25.65
N THR A 242 -13.42 -35.53 -24.97
CA THR A 242 -12.28 -34.94 -24.25
C THR A 242 -12.16 -35.38 -22.80
N GLY A 243 -13.11 -36.17 -22.30
CA GLY A 243 -13.23 -36.49 -20.87
C GLY A 243 -13.61 -35.28 -20.00
N ILE A 244 -13.99 -34.15 -20.62
CA ILE A 244 -14.48 -32.95 -19.92
C ILE A 244 -16.00 -32.95 -19.98
N SER A 245 -16.64 -33.19 -18.85
CA SER A 245 -18.10 -33.18 -18.71
C SER A 245 -18.68 -31.78 -18.69
N GLU A 246 -17.92 -30.77 -18.24
CA GLU A 246 -18.39 -29.40 -18.17
C GLU A 246 -18.52 -28.74 -19.54
N THR A 247 -19.57 -27.95 -19.68
CA THR A 247 -19.76 -27.04 -20.82
C THR A 247 -18.77 -25.89 -20.78
N ARG A 248 -18.56 -25.25 -21.94
CA ARG A 248 -17.74 -24.03 -22.04
C ARG A 248 -18.22 -22.94 -21.08
N GLU A 249 -19.53 -22.75 -20.97
CA GLU A 249 -20.14 -21.74 -20.10
C GLU A 249 -19.94 -22.05 -18.61
N GLU A 250 -20.02 -23.32 -18.22
CA GLU A 250 -19.72 -23.74 -16.84
C GLU A 250 -18.26 -23.50 -16.48
N LEU A 251 -17.33 -23.82 -17.38
CA LEU A 251 -15.90 -23.56 -17.18
C LEU A 251 -15.62 -22.05 -17.06
N GLN A 252 -16.21 -21.24 -17.95
CA GLN A 252 -16.09 -19.78 -17.88
C GLN A 252 -16.66 -19.21 -16.57
N ARG A 253 -17.80 -19.74 -16.10
CA ARG A 253 -18.40 -19.35 -14.81
C ARG A 253 -17.50 -19.70 -13.63
N LYS A 254 -16.91 -20.91 -13.62
CA LYS A 254 -15.96 -21.33 -12.58
C LYS A 254 -14.74 -20.40 -12.54
N ILE A 255 -14.17 -20.08 -13.70
CA ILE A 255 -13.05 -19.12 -13.81
C ILE A 255 -13.46 -17.75 -13.30
N GLY A 256 -14.63 -17.23 -13.69
CA GLY A 256 -15.15 -15.94 -13.22
C GLY A 256 -15.24 -15.87 -11.69
N ASN A 257 -15.86 -16.88 -11.07
CA ASN A 257 -15.99 -16.95 -9.61
C ASN A 257 -14.62 -17.00 -8.90
N LEU A 258 -13.63 -17.67 -9.49
CA LEU A 258 -12.28 -17.73 -8.94
C LEU A 258 -11.52 -16.41 -9.09
N LEU A 259 -11.70 -15.69 -10.20
CA LEU A 259 -11.16 -14.34 -10.36
C LEU A 259 -11.75 -13.39 -9.33
N ASP A 260 -13.07 -13.45 -9.09
CA ASP A 260 -13.73 -12.65 -8.04
C ASP A 260 -13.16 -12.98 -6.65
N ARG A 261 -12.96 -14.27 -6.35
CA ARG A 261 -12.36 -14.73 -5.10
C ARG A 261 -10.91 -14.25 -4.96
N ARG A 262 -10.12 -14.32 -6.03
CA ARG A 262 -8.74 -13.82 -6.06
C ARG A 262 -8.71 -12.32 -5.75
N SER A 263 -9.55 -11.53 -6.43
CA SER A 263 -9.68 -10.09 -6.19
C SER A 263 -10.20 -9.76 -4.78
N GLU A 264 -11.04 -10.61 -4.19
CA GLU A 264 -11.43 -10.47 -2.79
C GLU A 264 -10.25 -10.71 -1.83
N ILE A 265 -9.43 -11.74 -2.07
CA ILE A 265 -8.23 -12.00 -1.26
C ILE A 265 -7.23 -10.85 -1.41
N GLU A 266 -6.98 -10.37 -2.63
CA GLU A 266 -6.13 -9.19 -2.87
C GLU A 266 -6.67 -7.93 -2.17
N ARG A 267 -8.00 -7.74 -2.15
CA ARG A 267 -8.65 -6.66 -1.39
C ARG A 267 -8.56 -6.85 0.12
N GLN A 268 -8.36 -8.06 0.63
CA GLN A 268 -8.04 -8.28 2.05
C GLN A 268 -6.58 -7.95 2.36
N ILE A 269 -5.66 -8.13 1.39
CA ILE A 269 -4.26 -7.73 1.51
C ILE A 269 -4.14 -6.20 1.53
N ALA A 270 -4.82 -5.50 0.62
CA ALA A 270 -4.63 -4.07 0.40
C ALA A 270 -4.78 -3.18 1.67
N PRO A 271 -5.78 -3.35 2.56
CA PRO A 271 -5.90 -2.60 3.81
C PRO A 271 -4.89 -3.01 4.88
N ILE A 272 -4.40 -4.26 4.84
CA ILE A 272 -3.45 -4.79 5.84
C ILE A 272 -2.03 -4.37 5.49
N PHE A 273 -1.76 -4.04 4.21
CA PHE A 273 -0.41 -4.02 3.71
C PHE A 273 -0.05 -2.86 2.78
N GLY A 274 -1.02 -2.13 2.21
CA GLY A 274 -0.77 -1.21 1.11
C GLY A 274 -0.25 -1.97 -0.13
N ARG A 275 -0.83 -1.75 -1.31
CA ARG A 275 -0.18 -2.23 -2.53
C ARG A 275 0.90 -1.19 -2.87
N PRO A 276 2.20 -1.53 -2.87
CA PRO A 276 3.20 -0.58 -3.30
C PRO A 276 2.93 -0.23 -4.76
N GLU A 277 2.94 1.05 -5.10
CA GLU A 277 2.65 1.53 -6.48
C GLU A 277 3.63 0.99 -7.52
N TRP A 278 4.78 0.44 -7.08
CA TRP A 278 5.81 -0.13 -7.93
C TRP A 278 5.69 -1.65 -8.14
N VAL A 279 4.74 -2.33 -7.49
CA VAL A 279 4.37 -3.72 -7.84
C VAL A 279 3.34 -3.65 -8.96
N ASP A 280 3.81 -3.26 -10.14
CA ASP A 280 3.05 -3.37 -11.38
C ASP A 280 2.99 -4.85 -11.77
N ILE A 281 1.85 -5.49 -11.52
CA ILE A 281 1.53 -6.77 -12.14
C ILE A 281 0.77 -6.43 -13.41
N ASP A 282 1.52 -6.24 -14.51
CA ASP A 282 0.91 -6.32 -15.83
C ASP A 282 0.44 -7.79 -16.01
N PRO A 283 -0.86 -8.04 -16.26
CA PRO A 283 -1.41 -9.40 -16.37
C PRO A 283 -0.95 -10.16 -17.62
#